data_AF-A0A382I857-F1
#
_entry.id   AF-A0A382I857-F1
#
_cell.length_a   1.000
_cell.length_b   1.000
_cell.length_c   1.000
_cell.angle_alpha   90.00
_cell.angle_beta   90.00
_cell.angle_gamma   90.00
#
_symmetry.space_group_name_H-M   'P 1'
#
loop_
_entity.id
_entity.type
_entity.pdbx_description
1 polymer ?
#
loop_
_entity_poly.entity_id
_entity_poly.type
_entity_poly.pdbx_seq_one_letter_code
_entity_poly.pdbx_strand_id
1 'polypeptide(L)'
;MINPISKIDAVRSLFGRDSYDVCRGDGYVKWKDGHTTTAEETAQIDAEETRLQAVYDSQAYARSRKTEYPTIEECVHAILDDDLTALQVKRQAVKDKYPKE
;
A
#
# COMPACT_ATOMS: atom_id res chain seq x y z
N MET A 1 -4.07 5.10 15.94
CA MET A 1 -4.00 4.79 14.50
C MET A 1 -3.50 3.36 14.38
N ILE A 2 -4.24 2.48 13.72
CA ILE A 2 -3.73 1.15 13.36
C ILE A 2 -2.79 1.40 12.16
N ASN A 3 -1.50 1.08 12.30
CA ASN A 3 -0.55 1.20 11.21
C ASN A 3 -0.89 0.12 10.16
N PRO A 4 -1.25 0.48 8.91
CA PRO A 4 -1.62 -0.51 7.89
C PRO A 4 -0.40 -1.32 7.43
N ILE A 5 0.81 -0.79 7.57
CA ILE A 5 2.07 -1.50 7.41
C ILE A 5 2.53 -2.02 8.77
N SER A 6 2.96 -3.29 8.82
CA SER A 6 3.47 -3.93 10.02
C SER A 6 4.98 -4.22 9.91
N LYS A 7 5.63 -4.50 11.04
CA LYS A 7 7.00 -5.02 11.05
C LYS A 7 7.18 -6.32 10.26
N ILE A 8 6.11 -7.11 10.10
CA ILE A 8 6.14 -8.31 9.25
C ILE A 8 6.38 -7.92 7.78
N ASP A 9 5.77 -6.83 7.31
CA ASP A 9 5.93 -6.36 5.94
C ASP A 9 7.36 -5.84 5.70
N ALA A 10 7.92 -5.12 6.68
CA ALA A 10 9.31 -4.69 6.66
C ALA A 10 10.29 -5.89 6.61
N VAL A 11 10.11 -6.87 7.49
CA VAL A 11 10.94 -8.10 7.50
C VAL A 11 10.83 -8.86 6.17
N ARG A 12 9.63 -8.98 5.61
CA ARG A 12 9.43 -9.62 4.30
C ARG A 12 10.10 -8.86 3.16
N SER A 13 10.07 -7.53 3.19
CA SER A 13 10.70 -6.67 2.19
C SER A 13 12.23 -6.81 2.20
N LEU A 14 12.84 -6.78 3.38
CA LEU A 14 14.29 -6.82 3.55
C LEU A 14 14.89 -8.21 3.36
N PHE A 15 14.30 -9.21 4.01
CA PHE A 15 14.92 -10.52 4.14
C PHE A 15 14.22 -11.60 3.32
N GLY A 16 13.02 -11.32 2.79
CA GLY A 16 12.20 -12.29 2.10
C GLY A 16 11.41 -13.20 3.04
N ARG A 17 10.30 -13.74 2.53
CA ARG A 17 9.39 -14.60 3.31
C ARG A 17 10.04 -15.91 3.75
N ASP A 18 11.01 -16.41 3.00
CA ASP A 18 11.58 -17.74 3.23
C ASP A 18 12.75 -17.74 4.23
N SER A 19 13.17 -16.58 4.74
CA SER A 19 14.32 -16.45 5.65
C SER A 19 13.99 -16.76 7.10
N TYR A 20 12.71 -16.82 7.47
CA TYR A 20 12.25 -17.07 8.83
C TYR A 20 11.15 -18.14 8.89
N ASP A 21 11.03 -18.81 10.04
CA ASP A 21 9.90 -19.70 10.34
C ASP A 21 8.70 -18.94 10.90
N VAL A 22 8.97 -17.93 11.74
CA VAL A 22 7.95 -17.14 12.42
C VAL A 22 8.36 -15.67 12.40
N CYS A 23 7.45 -14.79 12.03
CA CYS A 23 7.59 -13.35 12.20
C CYS A 23 6.28 -12.81 12.80
N ARG A 24 6.39 -11.96 13.81
CA ARG A 24 5.26 -11.38 14.54
C ARG A 24 5.18 -9.88 14.32
N GLY A 25 4.00 -9.31 14.59
CA GLY A 25 3.74 -7.87 14.40
C GLY A 25 4.54 -6.95 15.30
N ASP A 26 5.11 -7.46 16.38
CA ASP A 26 6.00 -6.75 17.31
C ASP A 26 7.47 -6.68 16.83
N GLY A 27 7.79 -7.34 15.71
CA GLY A 27 9.15 -7.40 15.15
C GLY A 27 9.96 -8.62 15.61
N TYR A 28 9.39 -9.52 16.42
CA TYR A 28 10.06 -10.78 16.73
C TYR A 28 10.18 -11.66 15.47
N VAL A 29 11.39 -12.17 15.22
CA VAL A 29 11.67 -13.09 14.11
C VAL A 29 12.37 -14.34 14.64
N LYS A 30 11.87 -15.52 14.25
CA LYS A 30 12.55 -16.80 14.40
C LYS A 30 13.17 -17.17 13.05
N TRP A 31 14.46 -16.94 12.91
CA TRP A 31 15.22 -17.19 11.68
C TRP A 31 15.47 -18.67 11.44
N LYS A 32 15.52 -19.09 10.17
CA LYS A 32 15.71 -20.51 9.80
C LYS A 32 17.14 -21.01 10.02
N ASP A 33 18.12 -20.11 9.89
CA ASP A 33 19.53 -20.38 10.15
C ASP A 33 19.87 -20.33 11.65
N GLY A 34 18.90 -19.95 12.50
CA GLY A 34 19.01 -19.97 13.95
C GLY A 34 19.70 -18.76 14.58
N HIS A 35 20.06 -17.72 13.82
CA HIS A 35 20.57 -16.48 14.43
C HIS A 35 19.46 -15.71 15.16
N THR A 36 19.85 -14.74 15.97
CA THR A 36 18.93 -13.80 16.64
C THR A 36 19.00 -12.45 15.96
N THR A 37 17.87 -11.77 15.81
CA THR A 37 17.84 -10.41 15.25
C THR A 37 18.82 -9.49 15.98
N THR A 38 19.72 -8.90 15.23
CA THR A 38 20.73 -7.95 15.71
C THR A 38 20.13 -6.56 15.94
N ALA A 39 20.88 -5.68 16.61
CA ALA A 39 20.46 -4.28 16.79
C ALA A 39 20.42 -3.55 15.45
N GLU A 40 21.36 -3.86 14.56
CA GLU A 40 21.44 -3.32 13.20
C GLU A 40 20.24 -3.75 12.36
N GLU A 41 19.88 -5.03 12.37
CA GLU A 41 18.68 -5.52 11.67
C GLU A 41 17.40 -4.91 12.23
N THR A 42 17.31 -4.72 13.54
CA THR A 42 16.17 -4.04 14.18
C THR A 42 16.04 -2.62 13.64
N ALA A 43 17.14 -1.87 13.56
CA ALA A 43 17.15 -0.53 13.00
C ALA A 43 16.76 -0.50 11.51
N GLN A 44 17.20 -1.51 10.73
CA GLN A 44 16.79 -1.65 9.33
C GLN A 44 15.30 -1.95 9.18
N ILE A 45 14.75 -2.83 10.01
CA ILE A 45 13.32 -3.16 10.02
C ILE A 45 12.48 -1.92 10.34
N ASP A 46 12.85 -1.13 11.35
CA ASP A 46 12.13 0.08 11.73
C ASP A 46 12.20 1.17 10.63
N ALA A 47 13.37 1.33 10.01
CA ALA A 47 13.54 2.24 8.88
C ALA A 47 12.71 1.81 7.65
N GLU A 48 12.67 0.51 7.37
CA GLU A 48 11.88 -0.03 6.26
C GLU A 48 10.38 0.06 6.53
N GLU A 49 9.92 -0.20 7.76
CA GLU A 49 8.53 0.04 8.17
C GLU A 49 8.14 1.49 7.90
N THR A 50 8.97 2.44 8.32
CA THR A 50 8.74 3.88 8.09
C THR A 50 8.69 4.21 6.59
N ARG A 51 9.60 3.64 5.78
CA ARG A 51 9.62 3.84 4.34
C ARG A 51 8.37 3.28 3.67
N LEU A 52 7.97 2.06 4.01
CA LEU A 52 6.79 1.41 3.47
C LEU A 52 5.51 2.14 3.88
N GLN A 53 5.45 2.65 5.11
CA GLN A 53 4.34 3.47 5.58
C GLN A 53 4.25 4.78 4.78
N ALA A 54 5.37 5.47 4.56
CA ALA A 54 5.40 6.67 3.71
C ALA A 54 4.95 6.38 2.26
N VAL A 55 5.34 5.23 1.69
CA VAL A 55 4.85 4.79 0.38
C VAL A 55 3.36 4.53 0.41
N TYR A 56 2.86 3.82 1.44
CA TYR A 56 1.44 3.58 1.61
C TYR A 56 0.68 4.90 1.68
N ASP A 57 1.12 5.85 2.49
CA ASP A 57 0.47 7.15 2.68
C ASP A 57 0.48 7.99 1.39
N SER A 58 1.60 7.99 0.63
CA SER A 58 1.68 8.65 -0.68
C SER A 58 0.64 8.13 -1.71
N GLN A 59 0.13 6.92 -1.51
CA GLN A 59 -0.89 6.30 -2.35
C GLN A 59 -2.31 6.41 -1.79
N ALA A 60 -2.52 7.20 -0.72
CA ALA A 60 -3.85 7.40 -0.13
C ALA A 60 -4.86 7.93 -1.16
N TYR A 61 -4.46 8.91 -1.98
CA TYR A 61 -5.32 9.46 -3.03
C TYR A 61 -5.82 8.35 -4.00
N ALA A 62 -4.97 7.42 -4.38
CA ALA A 62 -5.32 6.37 -5.33
C ALA A 62 -6.35 5.39 -4.74
N ARG A 63 -6.18 5.02 -3.46
CA ARG A 63 -7.13 4.18 -2.73
C ARG A 63 -8.48 4.87 -2.56
N SER A 64 -8.49 6.15 -2.20
CA SER A 64 -9.72 6.95 -2.06
C SER A 64 -10.42 7.19 -3.40
N ARG A 65 -9.68 7.39 -4.49
CA ARG A 65 -10.28 7.48 -5.82
C ARG A 65 -10.95 6.18 -6.22
N LYS A 66 -10.33 5.02 -5.97
CA LYS A 66 -10.85 3.71 -6.37
C LYS A 66 -12.27 3.42 -5.85
N THR A 67 -12.66 3.96 -4.70
CA THR A 67 -14.00 3.75 -4.14
C THR A 67 -15.09 4.54 -4.84
N GLU A 68 -14.75 5.67 -5.47
CA GLU A 68 -15.72 6.57 -6.12
C GLU A 68 -15.51 6.72 -7.63
N TYR A 69 -14.42 6.16 -8.17
CA TYR A 69 -14.13 6.21 -9.59
C TYR A 69 -15.18 5.43 -10.37
N PRO A 70 -15.58 5.91 -11.57
CA PRO A 70 -16.43 5.12 -12.44
C PRO A 70 -15.85 3.73 -12.69
N THR A 71 -16.73 2.73 -12.67
CA THR A 71 -16.40 1.34 -12.96
C THR A 71 -16.00 1.18 -14.43
N ILE A 72 -15.38 0.03 -14.75
CA ILE A 72 -15.06 -0.30 -16.15
C ILE A 72 -16.33 -0.38 -17.00
N GLU A 73 -17.43 -0.92 -16.46
CA GLU A 73 -18.70 -1.00 -17.19
C GLU A 73 -19.26 0.39 -17.51
N GLU A 74 -19.29 1.32 -16.55
CA GLU A 74 -19.70 2.72 -16.80
C GLU A 74 -18.80 3.41 -17.82
N CYS A 75 -17.49 3.11 -17.81
CA CYS A 75 -16.58 3.62 -18.81
C CYS A 75 -16.87 3.06 -20.21
N VAL A 76 -17.21 1.78 -20.32
CA VAL A 76 -17.55 1.13 -21.60
C VAL A 76 -18.87 1.66 -22.14
N HIS A 77 -19.92 1.76 -21.32
CA HIS A 77 -21.21 2.34 -21.75
C HIS A 77 -21.04 3.78 -22.21
N ALA A 78 -20.28 4.62 -21.49
CA ALA A 78 -20.01 5.99 -21.93
C ALA A 78 -19.26 6.07 -23.28
N ILE A 79 -18.44 5.06 -23.63
CA ILE A 79 -17.81 4.98 -24.96
C ILE A 79 -18.84 4.60 -26.03
N LEU A 80 -19.71 3.63 -25.73
CA LEU A 80 -20.71 3.13 -26.68
C LEU A 80 -21.85 4.14 -26.93
N ASP A 81 -22.18 4.93 -25.92
CA ASP A 81 -23.29 5.89 -25.92
C ASP A 81 -22.85 7.33 -26.29
N ASP A 82 -21.58 7.55 -26.64
CA ASP A 82 -20.97 8.87 -26.92
C ASP A 82 -21.09 9.88 -25.74
N ASP A 83 -21.09 9.37 -24.50
CA ASP A 83 -21.22 10.17 -23.26
C ASP A 83 -19.86 10.40 -22.55
N LEU A 84 -18.79 10.52 -23.32
CA LEU A 84 -17.44 10.67 -22.78
C LEU A 84 -17.26 11.97 -21.98
N THR A 85 -17.98 13.04 -22.34
CA THR A 85 -17.90 14.31 -21.62
C THR A 85 -18.43 14.19 -20.20
N ALA A 86 -19.59 13.56 -19.98
CA ALA A 86 -20.11 13.38 -18.62
C ALA A 86 -19.22 12.45 -17.79
N LEU A 87 -18.69 11.37 -18.41
CA LEU A 87 -17.71 10.51 -17.75
C LEU A 87 -16.47 11.28 -17.29
N GLN A 88 -15.93 12.16 -18.13
CA GLN A 88 -14.77 12.99 -17.79
C GLN A 88 -15.06 13.94 -16.63
N VAL A 89 -16.24 14.57 -16.60
CA VAL A 89 -16.67 15.43 -15.48
C VAL A 89 -16.73 14.63 -14.17
N LYS A 90 -17.35 13.43 -14.18
CA LYS A 90 -17.39 12.55 -13.00
C LYS A 90 -15.97 12.19 -12.52
N ARG A 91 -15.09 11.79 -13.44
CA ARG A 91 -13.69 11.45 -13.11
C ARG A 91 -12.94 12.64 -12.53
N GLN A 92 -13.17 13.85 -13.06
CA GLN A 92 -12.51 15.06 -12.57
C GLN A 92 -12.98 15.41 -11.15
N ALA A 93 -14.29 15.33 -10.88
CA ALA A 93 -14.83 15.55 -9.53
C ALA A 93 -14.18 14.62 -8.47
N VAL A 94 -13.99 13.34 -8.81
CA VAL A 94 -13.30 12.38 -7.93
C VAL A 94 -11.82 12.74 -7.75
N LYS A 95 -11.15 13.25 -8.80
CA LYS A 95 -9.76 13.70 -8.71
C LYS A 95 -9.59 14.96 -7.87
N ASP A 96 -10.53 15.89 -7.96
CA ASP A 96 -10.53 17.14 -7.21
C ASP A 96 -10.83 16.89 -5.72
N LYS A 97 -11.73 15.94 -5.43
CA LYS A 97 -12.01 15.48 -4.06
C LYS A 97 -10.81 14.79 -3.41
N TYR A 98 -10.03 14.04 -4.20
CA TYR A 98 -8.85 13.30 -3.75
C TYR A 98 -7.64 13.72 -4.59
N PRO A 99 -7.07 14.91 -4.38
CA PRO A 99 -5.95 15.39 -5.17
C PRO A 99 -4.74 14.47 -5.01
N LYS A 100 -3.91 14.41 -6.04
CA LYS A 100 -2.61 13.77 -5.94
C LYS A 100 -1.66 14.81 -5.36
N GLU A 101 -1.10 14.52 -4.18
CA GLU A 101 -0.01 15.31 -3.59
C GLU A 101 1.26 15.24 -4.44
#